data_AF-A0A0L8M3T4-F1
#
_entry.id   AF-A0A0L8M3T4-F1
#
_cell.length_a   1.000
_cell.length_b   1.000
_cell.length_c   1.000
_cell.angle_alpha   90.00
_cell.angle_beta   90.00
_cell.angle_gamma   90.00
#
_symmetry.space_group_name_H-M   'P 1'
#
loop_
_entity.id
_entity.type
_entity.pdbx_description
1 polymer ?
#
loop_
_entity_poly.entity_id
_entity_poly.type
_entity_poly.pdbx_seq_one_letter_code
_entity_poly.pdbx_strand_id
1 'polypeptide(L)'
;TAAPAPAYNPPPPAQPSTPQTPSAQQYPAQQQPQQSAPAPQPPVQQAPPPVAPEDDHAEDDDPDLVESALTGHDLIVRELGATVVEEYTNE
;
A
#
# COMPACT_ATOMS: atom_id res chain seq x y z
N THR A 1 63.58 -20.19 -9.07
CA THR A 1 63.59 -21.62 -8.67
C THR A 1 62.64 -21.81 -7.51
N ALA A 2 61.54 -22.54 -7.72
CA ALA A 2 60.50 -22.77 -6.72
C ALA A 2 60.83 -24.01 -5.87
N ALA A 3 60.54 -23.95 -4.56
CA ALA A 3 60.67 -25.09 -3.65
C ALA A 3 59.40 -25.96 -3.66
N PRO A 4 59.50 -27.30 -3.49
CA PRO A 4 58.35 -28.18 -3.56
C PRO A 4 57.50 -28.09 -2.28
N ALA A 5 56.18 -28.19 -2.44
CA ALA A 5 55.22 -28.19 -1.33
C ALA A 5 55.15 -29.57 -0.64
N PRO A 6 54.89 -29.62 0.68
CA PRO A 6 54.79 -30.88 1.42
C PRO A 6 53.48 -31.63 1.11
N ALA A 7 53.57 -32.96 1.04
CA ALA A 7 52.43 -33.85 0.82
C ALA A 7 51.56 -33.99 2.08
N TYR A 8 50.24 -33.90 1.90
CA TYR A 8 49.24 -33.98 2.97
C TYR A 8 48.82 -35.43 3.23
N ASN A 9 48.75 -35.85 4.50
CA ASN A 9 48.27 -37.17 4.90
C ASN A 9 46.96 -37.01 5.71
N PRO A 10 45.85 -37.65 5.31
CA PRO A 10 44.58 -37.44 5.99
C PRO A 10 44.50 -38.18 7.34
N PRO A 11 43.75 -37.63 8.32
CA PRO A 11 43.54 -38.27 9.62
C PRO A 11 42.58 -39.48 9.54
N PRO A 12 42.68 -40.44 10.49
CA PRO A 12 41.76 -41.57 10.55
C PRO A 12 40.34 -41.15 10.96
N PRO A 13 39.31 -41.93 10.59
CA PRO A 13 37.91 -41.60 10.90
C PRO A 13 37.60 -41.79 12.39
N ALA A 14 36.82 -40.86 12.95
CA ALA A 14 36.34 -40.90 14.32
C ALA A 14 35.20 -41.92 14.52
N GLN A 15 35.21 -42.63 15.65
CA GLN A 15 34.12 -43.52 16.05
C GLN A 15 32.97 -42.72 16.70
N PRO A 16 31.70 -43.17 16.56
CA PRO A 16 30.56 -42.48 17.15
C PRO A 16 30.39 -42.76 18.65
N SER A 17 30.21 -41.70 19.43
CA SER A 17 29.85 -41.75 20.86
C SER A 17 28.36 -42.06 21.03
N THR A 18 28.00 -42.90 22.00
CA THR A 18 26.60 -43.17 22.35
C THR A 18 26.01 -42.03 23.20
N PRO A 19 24.74 -41.62 22.98
CA PRO A 19 24.10 -40.59 23.79
C PRO A 19 23.65 -41.13 25.15
N GLN A 20 24.05 -40.44 26.23
CA GLN A 20 23.44 -40.58 27.55
C GLN A 20 22.06 -39.89 27.56
N THR A 21 21.04 -40.60 28.03
CA THR A 21 19.70 -40.04 28.27
C THR A 21 19.69 -39.22 29.57
N PRO A 22 19.26 -37.96 29.57
CA PRO A 22 19.05 -37.21 30.80
C PRO A 22 17.80 -37.71 31.54
N SER A 23 17.91 -37.77 32.87
CA SER A 23 16.80 -38.06 33.79
C SER A 23 15.72 -36.98 33.73
N ALA A 24 14.46 -37.40 33.72
CA ALA A 24 13.31 -36.51 33.67
C ALA A 24 13.22 -35.65 34.95
N GLN A 25 13.39 -34.34 34.80
CA GLN A 25 13.04 -33.37 35.84
C GLN A 25 11.52 -33.17 35.86
N GLN A 26 10.92 -33.24 37.04
CA GLN A 26 9.50 -32.91 37.21
C GLN A 26 9.36 -31.38 37.26
N TYR A 27 8.79 -30.81 36.20
CA TYR A 27 8.44 -29.40 36.13
C TYR A 27 7.12 -29.14 36.87
N PRO A 28 6.96 -27.97 37.54
CA PRO A 28 5.66 -27.58 38.06
C PRO A 28 4.65 -27.42 36.92
N ALA A 29 3.43 -27.90 37.11
CA ALA A 29 2.35 -27.78 36.15
C ALA A 29 2.10 -26.28 35.83
N GLN A 30 2.35 -25.89 34.58
CA GLN A 30 1.95 -24.58 34.09
C GLN A 30 0.42 -24.56 33.99
N GLN A 31 -0.21 -23.58 34.65
CA GLN A 31 -1.63 -23.31 34.45
C GLN A 31 -1.85 -22.91 32.99
N GLN A 32 -2.74 -23.63 32.30
CA GLN A 32 -3.10 -23.28 30.94
C GLN A 32 -3.78 -21.90 30.94
N PRO A 33 -3.42 -20.99 30.01
CA PRO A 33 -4.15 -19.75 29.86
C PRO A 33 -5.60 -20.08 29.51
N GLN A 34 -6.53 -19.62 30.34
CA GLN A 34 -7.95 -19.76 30.05
C GLN A 34 -8.25 -18.96 28.79
N GLN A 35 -8.78 -19.63 27.76
CA GLN A 35 -9.21 -18.96 26.55
C GLN A 35 -10.43 -18.09 26.87
N SER A 36 -10.22 -16.78 26.94
CA SER A 36 -11.30 -15.80 27.03
C SER A 36 -12.17 -15.91 25.77
N ALA A 37 -13.49 -15.92 25.96
CA ALA A 37 -14.43 -15.89 24.86
C ALA A 37 -14.25 -14.60 24.03
N PRO A 38 -14.40 -14.66 22.69
CA PRO A 38 -14.32 -13.47 21.85
C PRO A 38 -15.40 -12.46 22.28
N ALA A 39 -15.00 -11.19 22.39
CA ALA A 39 -15.92 -10.10 22.69
C ALA A 39 -16.95 -9.94 21.55
N PRO A 40 -18.16 -9.45 21.84
CA PRO A 40 -19.16 -9.15 20.82
C PRO A 40 -18.59 -8.17 19.79
N GLN A 41 -18.71 -8.49 18.51
CA GLN A 41 -18.33 -7.57 17.44
C GLN A 41 -19.36 -6.43 17.34
N PRO A 42 -18.93 -5.18 17.10
CA PRO A 42 -19.84 -4.08 16.85
C PRO A 42 -20.64 -4.32 15.56
N PRO A 43 -21.86 -3.78 15.45
CA PRO A 43 -22.64 -3.89 14.21
C PRO A 43 -21.87 -3.23 13.06
N VAL A 44 -21.78 -3.93 11.93
CA VAL A 44 -21.21 -3.37 10.71
C VAL A 44 -22.18 -2.35 10.13
N GLN A 45 -21.71 -1.12 9.92
CA GLN A 45 -22.46 -0.12 9.16
C GLN A 45 -22.26 -0.44 7.68
N GLN A 46 -23.37 -0.44 6.92
CA GLN A 46 -23.29 -0.58 5.46
C GLN A 46 -22.62 0.66 4.88
N ALA A 47 -21.71 0.46 3.92
CA ALA A 47 -21.13 1.57 3.19
C ALA A 47 -22.21 2.29 2.37
N PRO A 48 -22.10 3.61 2.17
CA PRO A 48 -22.95 4.33 1.23
C PRO A 48 -22.93 3.67 -0.16
N PRO A 49 -24.03 3.75 -0.91
CA PRO A 49 -24.02 3.29 -2.30
C PRO A 49 -22.96 4.05 -3.10
N PRO A 50 -22.32 3.40 -4.09
CA PRO A 50 -21.38 4.07 -4.97
C PRO A 50 -22.11 5.18 -5.75
N VAL A 51 -21.45 6.32 -5.90
CA VAL A 51 -21.90 7.43 -6.75
C VAL A 51 -21.74 7.00 -8.21
N ALA A 52 -22.75 7.22 -9.04
CA ALA A 52 -22.68 6.90 -10.46
C ALA A 52 -21.85 7.96 -11.21
N PRO A 53 -21.21 7.63 -12.35
CA PRO A 53 -20.40 8.60 -13.10
C PRO A 53 -21.17 9.86 -13.55
N GLU A 54 -22.49 9.75 -13.79
CA GLU A 54 -23.37 10.86 -14.09
C GLU A 54 -23.60 11.82 -12.92
N ASP A 55 -23.44 11.33 -11.68
CA ASP A 55 -23.59 12.10 -10.45
C ASP A 55 -22.24 12.66 -9.95
N ASP A 56 -21.11 12.31 -10.59
CA ASP A 56 -19.76 12.79 -10.28
C ASP A 56 -19.46 14.11 -10.99
N HIS A 57 -20.37 15.08 -10.80
CA HIS A 57 -20.22 16.45 -11.25
C HIS A 57 -20.26 17.37 -10.04
N ALA A 58 -19.52 18.48 -10.11
CA ALA A 58 -19.55 19.48 -9.05
C ALA A 58 -20.98 20.00 -8.86
N GLU A 59 -21.43 20.11 -7.61
CA GLU A 59 -22.77 20.57 -7.28
C GLU A 59 -22.90 22.08 -7.56
N ASP A 60 -23.89 22.49 -8.37
CA ASP A 60 -24.14 23.90 -8.75
C ASP A 60 -24.33 24.89 -7.57
N ASP A 61 -24.46 24.41 -6.33
CA ASP A 61 -24.65 25.22 -5.11
C ASP A 61 -23.35 25.35 -4.27
N ASP A 62 -22.19 24.91 -4.78
CA ASP A 62 -20.90 25.17 -4.11
C ASP A 62 -20.53 26.66 -4.26
N PRO A 63 -20.35 27.41 -3.16
CA PRO A 63 -19.93 28.82 -3.22
C PRO A 63 -18.58 29.06 -3.90
N ASP A 64 -17.77 28.03 -4.15
CA ASP A 64 -16.54 28.13 -4.94
C ASP A 64 -16.77 28.04 -6.46
N LEU A 65 -17.94 27.52 -6.88
CA LEU A 65 -18.42 27.56 -8.25
C LEU A 65 -18.99 28.94 -8.53
N VAL A 66 -18.10 29.91 -8.73
CA VAL A 66 -18.48 31.13 -9.42
C VAL A 66 -18.97 30.75 -10.82
N GLU A 67 -20.24 31.01 -11.15
CA GLU A 67 -20.84 30.97 -12.50
C GLU A 67 -20.17 31.98 -13.48
N SER A 68 -18.95 32.41 -13.19
CA SER A 68 -18.33 33.64 -13.65
C SER A 68 -16.84 33.48 -13.91
N ALA A 69 -16.37 32.26 -14.21
CA ALA A 69 -15.24 32.20 -15.14
C ALA A 69 -15.73 32.93 -16.38
N LEU A 70 -15.20 34.13 -16.67
CA LEU A 70 -15.41 34.86 -17.93
C LEU A 70 -15.64 33.81 -19.02
N THR A 71 -16.77 33.88 -19.74
CA THR A 71 -17.12 32.87 -20.76
C THR A 71 -15.83 32.52 -21.49
N GLY A 72 -15.44 31.25 -21.62
CA GLY A 72 -14.05 30.90 -21.93
C GLY A 72 -13.43 31.73 -23.07
N HIS A 73 -14.27 32.15 -24.02
CA HIS A 73 -14.02 33.20 -25.02
C HIS A 73 -13.38 34.50 -24.49
N ASP A 74 -13.96 35.17 -23.50
CA ASP A 74 -13.44 36.42 -22.92
C ASP A 74 -12.13 36.21 -22.14
N LEU A 75 -11.95 35.04 -21.49
CA LEU A 75 -10.67 34.67 -20.89
C LEU A 75 -9.60 34.46 -21.97
N ILE A 76 -9.95 33.81 -23.08
CA ILE A 76 -9.05 33.58 -24.21
C ILE A 76 -8.61 34.90 -24.85
N VAL A 77 -9.52 35.85 -25.07
CA VAL A 77 -9.22 37.19 -25.60
C VAL A 77 -8.25 37.94 -24.68
N ARG A 78 -8.49 37.90 -23.38
CA ARG A 78 -7.70 38.63 -22.38
C ARG A 78 -6.32 38.03 -22.12
N GLU A 79 -6.20 36.70 -21.97
CA GLU A 79 -4.95 36.02 -21.62
C GLU A 79 -3.96 35.99 -22.80
N LEU A 80 -4.47 35.75 -24.01
CA LEU A 80 -3.63 35.68 -25.21
C LEU A 80 -3.44 37.05 -25.89
N GLY A 81 -4.12 38.09 -25.40
CA GLY A 81 -4.15 39.40 -26.05
C GLY A 81 -4.74 39.36 -27.47
N ALA A 82 -5.65 38.41 -27.72
CA ALA A 82 -6.30 38.24 -29.01
C ALA A 82 -7.35 39.34 -29.25
N THR A 83 -7.72 39.58 -30.51
CA THR A 83 -8.82 40.49 -30.87
C THR A 83 -9.87 39.73 -31.67
N VAL A 84 -11.15 40.02 -31.42
CA VAL A 84 -12.25 39.43 -32.19
C VAL A 84 -12.30 40.10 -33.57
N VAL A 85 -12.25 39.30 -34.63
CA VAL A 85 -12.43 39.75 -36.03
C VAL A 85 -13.72 39.13 -36.54
N GLU A 86 -14.65 39.99 -36.96
CA GLU A 86 -15.89 39.57 -37.61
C GLU A 86 -15.63 39.27 -39.09
N GLU A 87 -16.10 38.12 -39.56
CA GLU A 87 -16.10 37.77 -40.98
C GLU A 87 -17.37 38.30 -41.64
N TYR A 88 -17.23 39.17 -42.63
CA TYR A 88 -18.34 39.62 -43.47
C TYR A 88 -18.44 38.72 -44.70
N THR A 89 -19.64 38.20 -44.98
CA THR A 89 -19.93 37.53 -46.25
C THR A 89 -20.12 38.60 -47.31
N ASN A 90 -19.21 38.69 -48.28
CA ASN A 90 -19.35 39.61 -49.40
C ASN A 90 -20.45 39.07 -50.34
N GLU A 91 -21.60 39.72 -50.32
CA GLU A 91 -22.69 39.50 -51.28
C GLU A 91 -22.40 40.09 -52.68
#